data_AF-X0URY3-F1
#
_entry.id   AF-X0URY3-F1
#
_cell.length_a   1.000
_cell.length_b   1.000
_cell.length_c   1.000
_cell.angle_alpha   90.00
_cell.angle_beta   90.00
_cell.angle_gamma   90.00
#
_symmetry.space_group_name_H-M   'P 1'
#
loop_
_entity.id
_entity.type
_entity.pdbx_description
1 polymer ?
#
loop_
_entity_poly.entity_id
_entity_poly.type
_entity_poly.pdbx_seq_one_letter_code
_entity_poly.pdbx_strand_id
1 'polypeptide(L)'
;SLKPTQLGSHSGTENCQKVIEGIIRRAEQCNIKVTLDMEDHSFTDMTLDIFRALKKDHPTFGTVLQSRLFRTDDDIISLKGLNARIRICIGIYNEPKEIALQSKSEMKRKLLQQVELLFKEGHYPEIATHDEAVINEAIDIAEKLNIKKDQYEVQMLMGVPKRAFQDELIQSGILVRLYVPFAQKWKYATAYCKRRLAANPAMAAYIFKNILQKTAGRR
;
A
#
# COMPACT_ATOMS: atom_id res chain seq x y z
N SER A 1 -0.32 -7.85 5.99
CA SER A 1 -1.37 -7.27 5.14
C SER A 1 -2.52 -8.24 5.04
N LEU A 2 -3.76 -7.77 5.16
CA LEU A 2 -4.98 -8.58 5.15
C LEU A 2 -5.94 -8.05 4.08
N LYS A 3 -6.65 -8.92 3.36
CA LYS A 3 -7.69 -8.51 2.41
C LYS A 3 -9.08 -8.76 3.01
N PRO A 4 -9.95 -7.73 3.11
CA PRO A 4 -11.31 -7.89 3.63
C PRO A 4 -12.09 -9.03 2.97
N THR A 5 -11.99 -9.18 1.64
CA THR A 5 -12.71 -10.23 0.88
C THR A 5 -12.30 -11.65 1.22
N GLN A 6 -11.11 -11.85 1.81
CA GLN A 6 -10.64 -13.16 2.25
C GLN A 6 -11.03 -13.45 3.70
N LEU A 7 -11.61 -12.48 4.40
CA LEU A 7 -11.91 -12.54 5.83
C LEU A 7 -13.39 -12.38 6.13
N GLY A 8 -14.25 -12.82 5.21
CA GLY A 8 -15.68 -12.94 5.45
C GLY A 8 -16.50 -11.68 5.16
N SER A 9 -16.02 -10.77 4.31
CA SER A 9 -16.81 -9.61 3.86
C SER A 9 -18.13 -10.00 3.19
N HIS A 10 -18.20 -11.18 2.56
CA HIS A 10 -19.44 -11.73 2.00
C HIS A 10 -20.53 -12.02 3.06
N SER A 11 -20.16 -12.14 4.33
CA SER A 11 -21.05 -12.38 5.47
C SER A 11 -21.40 -11.09 6.22
N GLY A 12 -21.07 -9.93 5.64
CA GLY A 12 -21.32 -8.61 6.21
C GLY A 12 -20.12 -7.98 6.92
N THR A 13 -20.15 -6.66 7.02
CA THR A 13 -19.08 -5.82 7.60
C THR A 13 -18.75 -6.20 9.04
N GLU A 14 -19.74 -6.44 9.89
CA GLU A 14 -19.52 -6.78 11.31
C GLU A 14 -18.76 -8.11 11.49
N ASN A 15 -19.09 -9.12 10.68
CA ASN A 15 -18.40 -10.41 10.75
C ASN A 15 -16.95 -10.26 10.28
N CYS A 16 -16.73 -9.53 9.18
CA CYS A 16 -15.39 -9.21 8.70
C CYS A 16 -14.56 -8.47 9.75
N GLN A 17 -15.15 -7.47 10.42
CA GLN A 17 -14.52 -6.71 11.50
C GLN A 17 -14.08 -7.63 12.65
N LYS A 18 -14.96 -8.51 13.15
CA LYS A 18 -14.65 -9.43 14.26
C LYS A 18 -13.48 -10.37 13.91
N VAL A 19 -13.45 -10.89 12.69
CA VAL A 19 -12.34 -11.75 12.21
C VAL A 19 -11.03 -10.96 12.14
N ILE A 20 -11.07 -9.76 11.58
CA ILE A 20 -9.90 -8.88 11.48
C ILE A 20 -9.38 -8.52 12.87
N GLU A 21 -10.26 -8.14 13.80
CA GLU A 21 -9.90 -7.80 15.17
C GLU A 21 -9.21 -8.96 15.90
N GLY A 22 -9.72 -10.19 15.74
CA GLY A 22 -9.08 -11.38 16.31
C GLY A 22 -7.64 -11.58 15.80
N ILE A 23 -7.39 -11.32 14.52
CA ILE A 23 -6.03 -11.38 13.94
C ILE A 23 -5.16 -10.25 14.50
N ILE A 24 -5.68 -9.02 14.60
CA ILE A 24 -4.95 -7.88 15.14
C ILE A 24 -4.52 -8.14 16.58
N ARG A 25 -5.44 -8.57 17.45
CA ARG A 25 -5.15 -8.90 18.85
C ARG A 25 -4.02 -9.93 18.98
N ARG A 26 -4.02 -10.97 18.12
CA ARG A 26 -2.95 -11.97 18.11
C ARG A 26 -1.63 -11.40 17.58
N ALA A 27 -1.68 -10.53 16.57
CA ALA A 27 -0.50 -9.90 16.00
C ALA A 27 0.18 -8.94 17.01
N GLU A 28 -0.60 -8.20 17.79
CA GLU A 28 -0.10 -7.29 18.84
C GLU A 28 0.65 -8.04 19.94
N GLN A 29 0.16 -9.22 20.36
CA GLN A 29 0.88 -10.10 21.29
C GLN A 29 2.26 -10.53 20.78
N CYS A 30 2.46 -10.50 19.46
CA CYS A 30 3.71 -10.85 18.80
C CYS A 30 4.49 -9.61 18.30
N ASN A 31 4.06 -8.39 18.64
CA ASN A 31 4.61 -7.13 18.15
C ASN A 31 4.64 -7.02 16.60
N ILE A 32 3.60 -7.55 15.95
CA ILE A 32 3.44 -7.54 14.49
C ILE A 32 2.41 -6.48 14.11
N LYS A 33 2.80 -5.53 13.26
CA LYS A 33 1.90 -4.50 12.71
C LYS A 33 1.04 -5.10 11.60
N VAL A 34 -0.27 -4.87 11.67
CA VAL A 34 -1.24 -5.34 10.66
C VAL A 34 -1.71 -4.17 9.80
N THR A 35 -1.67 -4.33 8.47
CA THR A 35 -2.28 -3.39 7.50
C THR A 35 -3.48 -4.05 6.85
N LEU A 36 -4.62 -3.39 6.85
CA LEU A 36 -5.79 -3.77 6.05
C LEU A 36 -5.61 -3.25 4.62
N ASP A 37 -5.50 -4.16 3.65
CA ASP A 37 -5.30 -3.82 2.25
C ASP A 37 -6.60 -3.31 1.62
N MET A 38 -6.48 -2.25 0.82
CA MET A 38 -7.57 -1.70 0.04
C MET A 38 -7.77 -2.51 -1.25
N GLU A 39 -9.02 -2.85 -1.53
CA GLU A 39 -9.42 -3.56 -2.76
C GLU A 39 -9.93 -2.56 -3.81
N ASP A 40 -10.85 -2.95 -4.70
CA ASP A 40 -11.44 -2.00 -5.65
C ASP A 40 -12.38 -1.01 -4.95
N HIS A 41 -12.81 0.02 -5.68
CA HIS A 41 -13.65 1.11 -5.16
C HIS A 41 -14.92 0.65 -4.43
N SER A 42 -15.48 -0.52 -4.76
CA SER A 42 -16.70 -1.03 -4.13
C SER A 42 -16.51 -1.46 -2.68
N PHE A 43 -15.26 -1.70 -2.26
CA PHE A 43 -14.90 -2.07 -0.90
C PHE A 43 -14.30 -0.92 -0.08
N THR A 44 -14.11 0.27 -0.66
CA THR A 44 -13.42 1.38 0.01
C THR A 44 -14.11 1.78 1.30
N ASP A 45 -15.42 2.05 1.25
CA ASP A 45 -16.18 2.49 2.43
C ASP A 45 -16.17 1.44 3.53
N MET A 46 -16.50 0.19 3.19
CA MET A 46 -16.45 -0.94 4.14
C MET A 46 -15.06 -1.05 4.82
N THR A 47 -13.99 -0.93 4.04
CA THR A 47 -12.62 -1.07 4.54
C THR A 47 -12.26 0.08 5.49
N LEU A 48 -12.63 1.31 5.15
CA LEU A 48 -12.38 2.48 5.98
C LEU A 48 -13.23 2.47 7.25
N ASP A 49 -14.46 1.99 7.19
CA ASP A 49 -15.32 1.87 8.38
C ASP A 49 -14.76 0.86 9.38
N ILE A 50 -14.34 -0.32 8.90
CA ILE A 50 -13.64 -1.31 9.73
C ILE A 50 -12.37 -0.72 10.32
N PHE A 51 -11.58 0.00 9.51
CA PHE A 51 -10.36 0.64 9.99
C PHE A 51 -10.63 1.66 11.10
N ARG A 52 -11.57 2.58 10.90
CA ARG A 52 -11.94 3.61 11.89
C ARG A 52 -12.47 2.99 13.18
N ALA A 53 -13.26 1.93 13.09
CA ALA A 53 -13.80 1.23 14.25
C ALA A 53 -12.69 0.60 15.10
N LEU A 54 -11.71 -0.07 14.46
CA LEU A 54 -10.66 -0.81 15.17
C LEU A 54 -9.44 0.03 15.56
N LYS A 55 -9.14 1.12 14.84
CA LYS A 55 -7.92 1.92 15.05
C LYS A 55 -7.83 2.54 16.45
N LYS A 56 -8.97 2.84 17.07
CA LYS A 56 -9.03 3.42 18.42
C LYS A 56 -8.41 2.50 19.47
N ASP A 57 -8.71 1.21 19.38
CA ASP A 57 -8.24 0.19 20.33
C ASP A 57 -6.91 -0.45 19.88
N HIS A 58 -6.56 -0.31 18.61
CA HIS A 58 -5.36 -0.90 17.99
C HIS A 58 -4.48 0.16 17.32
N PRO A 59 -3.65 0.92 18.06
CA PRO A 59 -2.91 2.07 17.52
C PRO A 59 -1.94 1.75 16.39
N THR A 60 -1.43 0.52 16.31
CA THR A 60 -0.48 0.07 15.28
C THR A 60 -1.16 -0.44 13.99
N PHE A 61 -2.48 -0.61 14.03
CA PHE A 61 -3.27 -1.01 12.87
C PHE A 61 -3.20 0.07 11.80
N GLY A 62 -2.98 -0.35 10.56
CA GLY A 62 -2.86 0.54 9.40
C GLY A 62 -3.85 0.16 8.31
N THR A 63 -4.03 1.05 7.36
CA THR A 63 -4.84 0.80 6.15
C THR A 63 -4.11 1.27 4.91
N VAL A 64 -4.70 1.05 3.73
CA VAL A 64 -4.17 1.47 2.43
C VAL A 64 -5.10 2.52 1.83
N LEU A 65 -4.53 3.55 1.20
CA LEU A 65 -5.26 4.47 0.34
C LEU A 65 -4.67 4.42 -1.09
N GLN A 66 -5.49 4.79 -2.07
CA GLN A 66 -5.18 4.66 -3.49
C GLN A 66 -5.17 6.02 -4.17
N SER A 67 -4.01 6.50 -4.60
CA SER A 67 -3.84 7.87 -5.07
C SER A 67 -4.59 8.20 -6.34
N ARG A 68 -4.98 7.19 -7.12
CA ARG A 68 -5.75 7.41 -8.34
C ARG A 68 -7.21 7.79 -8.12
N LEU A 69 -7.81 7.46 -6.98
CA LEU A 69 -9.23 7.73 -6.73
C LEU A 69 -9.42 9.20 -6.36
N PHE A 70 -10.47 9.84 -6.90
CA PHE A 70 -10.74 11.26 -6.63
C PHE A 70 -11.09 11.53 -5.16
N ARG A 71 -11.71 10.57 -4.48
CA ARG A 71 -12.09 10.64 -3.06
C ARG A 71 -10.92 10.62 -2.07
N THR A 72 -9.71 10.24 -2.51
CA THR A 72 -8.63 9.90 -1.59
C THR A 72 -8.15 11.09 -0.74
N ASP A 73 -8.23 12.32 -1.24
CA ASP A 73 -7.88 13.50 -0.44
C ASP A 73 -8.84 13.67 0.75
N ASP A 74 -10.15 13.52 0.51
CA ASP A 74 -11.17 13.57 1.55
C ASP A 74 -11.01 12.40 2.53
N ASP A 75 -10.69 11.20 2.03
CA ASP A 75 -10.43 10.05 2.88
C ASP A 75 -9.22 10.30 3.79
N ILE A 76 -8.12 10.90 3.30
CA ILE A 76 -6.97 11.29 4.12
C ILE A 76 -7.40 12.25 5.23
N ILE A 77 -8.11 13.33 4.88
CA ILE A 77 -8.57 14.35 5.83
C ILE A 77 -9.52 13.75 6.87
N SER A 78 -10.39 12.81 6.46
CA SER A 78 -11.34 12.14 7.35
C SER A 78 -10.68 11.33 8.46
N LEU A 79 -9.39 10.97 8.32
CA LEU A 79 -8.63 10.20 9.29
C LEU A 79 -7.77 11.07 10.23
N LYS A 80 -7.81 12.40 10.07
CA LYS A 80 -7.12 13.37 10.92
C LYS A 80 -7.36 13.07 12.41
N GLY A 81 -6.28 13.18 13.20
CA GLY A 81 -6.32 12.92 14.64
C GLY A 81 -6.20 11.44 15.04
N LEU A 82 -6.26 10.49 14.09
CA LEU A 82 -6.01 9.07 14.37
C LEU A 82 -4.53 8.67 14.33
N ASN A 83 -3.65 9.60 13.92
CA ASN A 83 -2.22 9.34 13.64
C ASN A 83 -2.06 8.03 12.85
N ALA A 84 -2.80 7.93 11.75
CA ALA A 84 -2.99 6.68 11.02
C ALA A 84 -1.70 6.26 10.30
N ARG A 85 -1.42 4.95 10.29
CA ARG A 85 -0.42 4.34 9.42
C ARG A 85 -1.07 4.04 8.08
N ILE A 86 -0.73 4.83 7.06
CA ILE A 86 -1.37 4.78 5.74
C ILE A 86 -0.36 4.36 4.70
N ARG A 87 -0.55 3.16 4.14
CA ARG A 87 0.13 2.80 2.91
C ARG A 87 -0.51 3.55 1.75
N ILE A 88 0.24 4.38 1.06
CA ILE A 88 -0.22 5.09 -0.13
C ILE A 88 0.39 4.44 -1.38
N CYS A 89 -0.47 4.07 -2.32
CA CYS A 89 -0.08 3.50 -3.61
C CYS A 89 -0.98 4.03 -4.72
N ILE A 90 -0.65 3.82 -5.99
CA ILE A 90 -1.50 4.27 -7.11
C ILE A 90 -2.86 3.55 -7.13
N GLY A 91 -2.92 2.28 -6.72
CA GLY A 91 -4.06 1.40 -6.95
C GLY A 91 -3.90 0.59 -8.24
N ILE A 92 -4.25 -0.70 -8.17
CA ILE A 92 -3.96 -1.68 -9.24
C ILE A 92 -5.20 -2.08 -10.05
N TYR A 93 -6.40 -1.77 -9.53
CA TYR A 93 -7.68 -2.16 -10.11
C TYR A 93 -8.04 -1.26 -11.30
N ASN A 94 -8.83 -1.78 -12.23
CA ASN A 94 -9.28 -1.03 -13.40
C ASN A 94 -10.52 -0.22 -13.03
N GLU A 95 -10.30 1.01 -12.58
CA GLU A 95 -11.36 1.88 -12.09
C GLU A 95 -11.94 2.77 -13.20
N PRO A 96 -13.28 3.02 -13.20
CA PRO A 96 -13.92 3.95 -14.13
C PRO A 96 -13.30 5.35 -14.09
N LYS A 97 -13.28 6.04 -15.23
CA LYS A 97 -12.70 7.40 -15.34
C LYS A 97 -13.47 8.45 -14.54
N GLU A 98 -14.74 8.15 -14.24
CA GLU A 98 -15.65 9.00 -13.47
C GLU A 98 -15.22 9.10 -12.00
N ILE A 99 -14.48 8.11 -11.49
CA ILE A 99 -14.07 8.04 -10.08
C ILE A 99 -12.54 8.01 -9.90
N ALA A 100 -11.79 7.86 -10.99
CA ALA A 100 -10.35 7.68 -10.92
C ALA A 100 -9.59 8.31 -12.08
N LEU A 101 -8.42 8.85 -11.76
CA LEU A 101 -7.38 9.21 -12.73
C LEU A 101 -7.04 8.01 -13.62
N GLN A 102 -6.71 8.30 -14.88
CA GLN A 102 -6.33 7.30 -15.88
C GLN A 102 -4.89 7.47 -16.37
N SER A 103 -4.37 8.71 -16.36
CA SER A 103 -2.99 8.99 -16.74
C SER A 103 -2.01 8.61 -15.63
N LYS A 104 -0.98 7.83 -15.98
CA LYS A 104 0.09 7.46 -15.04
C LYS A 104 0.86 8.67 -14.51
N SER A 105 1.09 9.70 -15.33
CA SER A 105 1.80 10.91 -14.88
C SER A 105 0.97 11.67 -13.85
N GLU A 106 -0.34 11.78 -14.08
CA GLU A 106 -1.27 12.41 -13.13
C GLU A 106 -1.35 11.63 -11.82
N MET A 107 -1.46 10.30 -11.89
CA MET A 107 -1.47 9.44 -10.70
C MET A 107 -0.22 9.60 -9.83
N LYS A 108 0.96 9.75 -10.44
CA LYS A 108 2.23 9.96 -9.72
C LYS A 108 2.27 11.35 -9.06
N ARG A 109 1.90 12.40 -9.80
CA ARG A 109 1.78 13.75 -9.22
C ARG A 109 0.79 13.77 -8.06
N LYS A 110 -0.36 13.10 -8.22
CA LYS A 110 -1.38 13.00 -7.18
C LYS A 110 -0.89 12.24 -5.95
N LEU A 111 -0.12 11.16 -6.15
CA LEU A 111 0.51 10.42 -5.06
C LEU A 111 1.43 11.33 -4.22
N LEU A 112 2.26 12.15 -4.85
CA LEU A 112 3.17 13.06 -4.16
C LEU A 112 2.40 14.15 -3.38
N GLN A 113 1.38 14.74 -3.98
CA GLN A 113 0.48 15.69 -3.30
C GLN A 113 -0.17 15.06 -2.06
N GLN A 114 -0.57 13.80 -2.15
CA GLN A 114 -1.18 13.07 -1.05
C GLN A 114 -0.17 12.62 0.00
N VAL A 115 1.08 12.33 -0.36
CA VAL A 115 2.17 12.14 0.60
C VAL A 115 2.38 13.41 1.43
N GLU A 116 2.44 14.57 0.77
CA GLU A 116 2.53 15.87 1.45
C GLU A 116 1.33 16.09 2.38
N LEU A 117 0.11 15.79 1.92
CA LEU A 117 -1.11 15.90 2.73
C LEU A 117 -1.09 14.97 3.94
N LEU A 118 -0.68 13.70 3.77
CA LEU A 118 -0.55 12.75 4.87
C LEU A 118 0.41 13.26 5.95
N PHE A 119 1.55 13.86 5.56
CA PHE A 119 2.47 14.49 6.51
C PHE A 119 1.82 15.66 7.25
N LYS A 120 1.16 16.57 6.53
CA LYS A 120 0.50 17.75 7.12
C LYS A 120 -0.63 17.38 8.09
N GLU A 121 -1.33 16.28 7.84
CA GLU A 121 -2.40 15.78 8.72
C GLU A 121 -1.89 14.86 9.86
N GLY A 122 -0.57 14.71 10.01
CA GLY A 122 0.05 13.98 11.13
C GLY A 122 -0.04 12.46 11.00
N HIS A 123 -0.19 11.93 9.79
CA HIS A 123 -0.19 10.50 9.52
C HIS A 123 1.23 9.98 9.29
N TYR A 124 1.39 8.66 9.37
CA TYR A 124 2.61 7.95 9.01
C TYR A 124 2.44 7.33 7.62
N PRO A 125 3.07 7.89 6.57
CA PRO A 125 2.99 7.34 5.23
C PRO A 125 3.88 6.10 5.07
N GLU A 126 3.31 5.05 4.47
CA GLU A 126 4.08 3.94 3.90
C GLU A 126 4.04 4.08 2.38
N ILE A 127 5.08 4.70 1.82
CA ILE A 127 5.14 5.09 0.42
C ILE A 127 5.39 3.84 -0.44
N ALA A 128 4.33 3.31 -1.06
CA ALA A 128 4.38 2.03 -1.76
C ALA A 128 4.48 2.21 -3.29
N THR A 129 5.71 2.31 -3.79
CA THR A 129 6.03 2.42 -5.22
C THR A 129 7.43 1.85 -5.53
N HIS A 130 7.71 1.59 -6.81
CA HIS A 130 9.05 1.21 -7.30
C HIS A 130 9.73 2.31 -8.12
N ASP A 131 9.05 3.44 -8.26
CA ASP A 131 9.53 4.58 -9.02
C ASP A 131 10.48 5.40 -8.15
N GLU A 132 11.77 5.37 -8.48
CA GLU A 132 12.84 6.00 -7.72
C GLU A 132 12.69 7.52 -7.70
N ALA A 133 12.26 8.12 -8.81
CA ALA A 133 12.04 9.56 -8.89
C ALA A 133 10.90 10.00 -7.95
N VAL A 134 9.82 9.23 -7.91
CA VAL A 134 8.70 9.49 -6.98
C VAL A 134 9.14 9.31 -5.52
N ILE A 135 10.00 8.33 -5.23
CA ILE A 135 10.49 8.11 -3.86
C ILE A 135 11.41 9.26 -3.43
N ASN A 136 12.34 9.68 -4.28
CA ASN A 136 13.24 10.80 -4.00
C ASN A 136 12.45 12.10 -3.80
N GLU A 137 11.45 12.38 -4.65
CA GLU A 137 10.62 13.57 -4.49
C GLU A 137 9.78 13.52 -3.20
N ALA A 138 9.31 12.33 -2.79
CA ALA A 138 8.63 12.17 -1.50
C ALA A 138 9.57 12.39 -0.30
N ILE A 139 10.85 12.02 -0.42
CA ILE A 139 11.89 12.32 0.57
C ILE A 139 12.15 13.84 0.63
N ASP A 140 12.28 14.50 -0.53
CA ASP A 140 12.44 15.96 -0.59
C ASP A 140 11.26 16.69 0.06
N ILE A 141 10.03 16.20 -0.13
CA ILE A 141 8.83 16.72 0.53
C ILE A 141 8.96 16.55 2.05
N ALA A 142 9.36 15.37 2.53
CA ALA A 142 9.56 15.10 3.95
C ALA A 142 10.61 16.05 4.56
N GLU A 143 11.74 16.26 3.89
CA GLU A 143 12.80 17.16 4.33
C GLU A 143 12.33 18.62 4.41
N LYS A 144 11.62 19.11 3.38
CA LYS A 144 11.04 20.47 3.37
C LYS A 144 10.06 20.69 4.52
N LEU A 145 9.33 19.65 4.92
CA LEU A 145 8.39 19.67 6.04
C LEU A 145 9.04 19.34 7.40
N ASN A 146 10.36 19.16 7.45
CA ASN A 146 11.11 18.75 8.65
C ASN A 146 10.61 17.43 9.27
N ILE A 147 10.15 16.51 8.44
CA ILE A 147 9.73 15.17 8.86
C ILE A 147 10.96 14.29 9.04
N LYS A 148 11.04 13.60 10.19
CA LYS A 148 12.15 12.69 10.48
C LYS A 148 12.00 11.38 9.68
N LYS A 149 13.14 10.75 9.38
CA LYS A 149 13.21 9.50 8.59
C LYS A 149 12.53 8.29 9.25
N ASP A 150 12.27 8.35 10.56
CA ASP A 150 11.52 7.36 11.31
C ASP A 150 10.00 7.62 11.36
N GLN A 151 9.52 8.67 10.67
CA GLN A 151 8.10 9.04 10.58
C GLN A 151 7.45 8.65 9.24
N TYR A 152 8.18 7.95 8.38
CA TYR A 152 7.68 7.32 7.16
C TYR A 152 8.52 6.11 6.78
N GLU A 153 8.05 5.34 5.82
CA GLU A 153 8.81 4.23 5.25
C GLU A 153 8.54 4.08 3.76
N VAL A 154 9.46 3.39 3.07
CA VAL A 154 9.31 3.04 1.66
C VAL A 154 8.97 1.56 1.56
N GLN A 155 7.97 1.23 0.74
CA GLN A 155 7.52 -0.14 0.52
C GLN A 155 7.60 -0.55 -0.95
N MET A 156 8.18 -1.70 -1.21
CA MET A 156 8.31 -2.29 -2.56
C MET A 156 7.80 -3.73 -2.58
N LEU A 157 7.50 -4.26 -3.75
CA LEU A 157 7.23 -5.69 -3.92
C LEU A 157 8.54 -6.46 -3.98
N MET A 158 8.58 -7.62 -3.31
CA MET A 158 9.70 -8.54 -3.49
C MET A 158 9.80 -9.01 -4.95
N GLY A 159 11.02 -9.04 -5.48
CA GLY A 159 11.32 -9.54 -6.82
C GLY A 159 11.45 -8.47 -7.91
N VAL A 160 11.09 -7.20 -7.63
CA VAL A 160 11.40 -6.09 -8.54
C VAL A 160 12.86 -5.68 -8.36
N PRO A 161 13.67 -5.61 -9.44
CA PRO A 161 15.11 -5.38 -9.33
C PRO A 161 15.42 -3.92 -8.98
N LYS A 162 15.49 -3.64 -7.67
CA LYS A 162 15.73 -2.31 -7.09
C LYS A 162 16.80 -2.33 -5.99
N ARG A 163 17.69 -3.32 -6.01
CA ARG A 163 18.60 -3.61 -4.89
C ARG A 163 19.51 -2.43 -4.52
N ALA A 164 20.19 -1.85 -5.51
CA ALA A 164 21.09 -0.72 -5.28
C ALA A 164 20.36 0.46 -4.60
N PHE A 165 19.19 0.82 -5.11
CA PHE A 165 18.37 1.89 -4.54
C PHE A 165 17.82 1.54 -3.15
N GLN A 166 17.43 0.28 -2.91
CA GLN A 166 17.04 -0.18 -1.56
C GLN A 166 18.21 -0.04 -0.56
N ASP A 167 19.42 -0.42 -0.96
CA ASP A 167 20.61 -0.29 -0.11
C ASP A 167 20.95 1.18 0.19
N GLU A 168 20.79 2.08 -0.79
CA GLU A 168 20.95 3.53 -0.62
C GLU A 168 19.94 4.11 0.39
N LEU A 169 18.66 3.76 0.27
CA LEU A 169 17.63 4.18 1.22
C LEU A 169 17.94 3.71 2.64
N ILE A 170 18.38 2.46 2.79
CA ILE A 170 18.74 1.90 4.10
C ILE A 170 19.95 2.63 4.69
N GLN A 171 20.99 2.87 3.89
CA GLN A 171 22.19 3.60 4.31
C GLN A 171 21.87 5.04 4.72
N SER A 172 20.89 5.68 4.08
CA SER A 172 20.43 7.01 4.45
C SER A 172 19.53 7.02 5.70
N GLY A 173 19.20 5.86 6.28
CA GLY A 173 18.41 5.73 7.50
C GLY A 173 16.90 5.62 7.27
N ILE A 174 16.45 5.44 6.02
CA ILE A 174 15.04 5.25 5.69
C ILE A 174 14.68 3.77 5.82
N LEU A 175 13.57 3.50 6.50
CA LEU A 175 13.05 2.15 6.62
C LEU A 175 12.48 1.66 5.27
N VAL A 176 12.99 0.52 4.80
CA VAL A 176 12.51 -0.14 3.58
C VAL A 176 11.83 -1.46 3.94
N ARG A 177 10.62 -1.69 3.43
CA ARG A 177 9.91 -2.99 3.54
C ARG A 177 9.62 -3.61 2.19
N LEU A 178 9.76 -4.93 2.12
CA LEU A 178 9.36 -5.70 0.95
C LEU A 178 8.04 -6.44 1.23
N TYR A 179 7.06 -6.24 0.35
CA TYR A 179 5.82 -7.01 0.34
C TYR A 179 6.11 -8.41 -0.24
N VAL A 180 5.98 -9.42 0.63
CA VAL A 180 6.24 -10.83 0.29
C VAL A 180 4.94 -11.61 0.29
N PRO A 181 4.36 -11.94 -0.87
CA PRO A 181 3.27 -12.89 -0.93
C PRO A 181 3.80 -14.30 -0.61
N PHE A 182 3.11 -15.01 0.27
CA PHE A 182 3.42 -16.39 0.63
C PHE A 182 2.18 -17.28 0.53
N ALA A 183 2.36 -18.55 0.18
CA ALA A 183 1.30 -19.53 0.13
C ALA A 183 1.82 -20.89 0.61
N GLN A 184 1.04 -21.57 1.44
CA GLN A 184 1.39 -22.91 1.95
C GLN A 184 1.32 -24.01 0.88
N LYS A 185 0.53 -23.80 -0.19
CA LYS A 185 0.34 -24.77 -1.27
C LYS A 185 0.47 -24.08 -2.62
N TRP A 186 1.12 -24.75 -3.56
CA TRP A 186 1.32 -24.28 -4.94
C TRP A 186 0.02 -23.86 -5.64
N LYS A 187 -1.08 -24.59 -5.41
CA LYS A 187 -2.40 -24.25 -5.98
C LYS A 187 -2.88 -22.83 -5.62
N TYR A 188 -2.54 -22.34 -4.43
CA TYR A 188 -2.91 -20.99 -3.99
C TYR A 188 -1.96 -19.95 -4.58
N ALA A 189 -0.67 -20.27 -4.68
CA ALA A 189 0.31 -19.41 -5.35
C ALA A 189 -0.04 -19.22 -6.83
N THR A 190 -0.41 -20.28 -7.55
CA THR A 190 -0.80 -20.19 -8.96
C THR A 190 -2.09 -19.37 -9.14
N ALA A 191 -3.08 -19.54 -8.26
CA ALA A 191 -4.30 -18.72 -8.27
C ALA A 191 -4.00 -17.23 -7.99
N TYR A 192 -3.07 -16.93 -7.09
CA TYR A 192 -2.61 -15.56 -6.83
C TYR A 192 -1.90 -14.96 -8.05
N CYS A 193 -0.95 -15.68 -8.65
CA CYS A 193 -0.24 -15.24 -9.85
C CYS A 193 -1.20 -15.02 -11.02
N LYS A 194 -2.13 -15.94 -11.27
CA LYS A 194 -3.16 -15.79 -12.32
C LYS A 194 -4.00 -14.54 -12.12
N ARG A 195 -4.48 -14.28 -10.90
CA ARG A 195 -5.23 -13.04 -10.58
C ARG A 195 -4.40 -11.78 -10.79
N ARG A 196 -3.14 -11.77 -10.35
CA ARG A 196 -2.21 -10.65 -10.58
C ARG A 196 -1.98 -10.38 -12.07
N LEU A 197 -1.85 -11.44 -12.88
CA LEU A 197 -1.68 -11.34 -14.33
C LEU A 197 -2.97 -10.84 -15.00
N ALA A 198 -4.12 -11.36 -14.62
CA ALA A 198 -5.42 -11.01 -15.19
C ALA A 198 -5.87 -9.59 -14.82
N ALA A 199 -5.63 -9.16 -13.58
CA ALA A 199 -6.03 -7.82 -13.11
C ALA A 199 -5.25 -6.69 -13.78
N ASN A 200 -4.07 -6.97 -14.35
CA ASN A 200 -3.28 -5.95 -15.02
C ASN A 200 -2.30 -6.58 -16.04
N PRO A 201 -2.74 -6.81 -17.29
CA PRO A 201 -1.91 -7.40 -18.35
C PRO A 201 -0.65 -6.58 -18.64
N ALA A 202 -0.69 -5.25 -18.43
CA ALA A 202 0.48 -4.39 -18.58
C ALA A 202 1.52 -4.60 -17.45
N MET A 203 1.07 -4.93 -16.23
CA MET A 203 1.96 -5.32 -15.12
C MET A 203 2.55 -6.71 -15.33
N ALA A 204 1.80 -7.63 -15.95
CA ALA A 204 2.33 -8.91 -16.45
C ALA A 204 3.45 -8.68 -17.46
N ALA A 205 3.22 -7.83 -18.47
CA ALA A 205 4.23 -7.47 -19.47
C ALA A 205 5.49 -6.84 -18.84
N TYR A 206 5.33 -6.00 -17.80
CA TYR A 206 6.46 -5.43 -17.05
C TYR A 206 7.27 -6.50 -16.29
N ILE A 207 6.59 -7.46 -15.64
CA ILE A 207 7.24 -8.60 -14.96
C ILE A 207 7.97 -9.48 -15.99
N PHE A 208 7.33 -9.82 -17.11
CA PHE A 208 7.92 -10.58 -18.21
C PHE A 208 9.13 -9.86 -18.82
N LYS A 209 9.04 -8.54 -19.05
CA LYS A 209 10.15 -7.72 -19.54
C LYS A 209 11.33 -7.73 -18.57
N ASN A 210 11.08 -7.63 -17.26
CA ASN A 210 12.14 -7.67 -16.24
C ASN A 210 12.76 -9.05 -16.09
N ILE A 211 11.99 -10.14 -16.25
CA ILE A 211 12.51 -11.51 -16.29
C ILE A 211 13.38 -11.71 -17.55
N LEU A 212 12.90 -11.28 -18.73
CA LEU A 212 13.67 -11.33 -19.99
C LEU A 212 14.95 -10.48 -19.93
N GLN A 213 14.94 -9.31 -19.28
CA GLN A 213 16.15 -8.51 -19.06
C GLN A 213 17.15 -9.21 -18.13
N LYS A 214 16.68 -9.93 -17.09
CA LYS A 214 17.54 -10.79 -16.26
C LYS A 214 18.19 -11.91 -17.06
N THR A 215 17.48 -12.48 -18.03
CA THR A 215 18.00 -13.56 -18.90
C THR A 215 18.87 -13.02 -20.05
N ALA A 216 18.65 -11.78 -20.48
CA ALA A 216 19.32 -11.17 -21.64
C ALA A 216 20.55 -10.29 -21.31
N GLY A 217 20.89 -10.07 -20.03
CA GLY A 217 22.25 -9.64 -19.64
C GLY A 217 22.35 -8.62 -18.51
N ARG A 218 23.03 -9.01 -17.43
CA ARG A 218 24.43 -8.63 -17.15
C ARG A 218 24.93 -9.32 -15.87
N ARG A 219 26.07 -10.02 -16.01
CA ARG A 219 27.05 -10.15 -14.93
C ARG A 219 27.57 -8.76 -14.57
#